data_AF-A0A4S2N122-F1
#
_entry.id   AF-A0A4S2N122-F1
#
_cell.length_a   1.000
_cell.length_b   1.000
_cell.length_c   1.000
_cell.angle_alpha   90.00
_cell.angle_beta   90.00
_cell.angle_gamma   90.00
#
_symmetry.space_group_name_H-M   'P 1'
#
loop_
_entity.id
_entity.type
_entity.pdbx_description
1 polymer ?
#
loop_
_entity_poly.entity_id
_entity_poly.type
_entity_poly.pdbx_seq_one_letter_code
_entity_poly.pdbx_strand_id
1 'polypeptide(L)'
;MLQLLRDGAPHKVYTAVVAMAPLEDMQHPGYAIETAVEETEVTFDRMVTDDLLKAYVEMGEGRDKAGGYALQGTGSILVQGISGPADNVVGLPLRATLKVLEKVLSSDELAEEED
;
A
#
# COMPACT_ATOMS: atom_id res chain seq x y z
N MET A 1 19.89 -3.49 0.41
CA MET A 1 18.48 -3.86 0.58
C MET A 1 18.07 -4.97 -0.39
N LEU A 2 18.15 -4.76 -1.71
CA LEU A 2 17.64 -5.74 -2.70
C LEU A 2 18.21 -7.16 -2.58
N GLN A 3 19.51 -7.31 -2.27
CA GLN A 3 20.10 -8.62 -1.99
C GLN A 3 19.45 -9.31 -0.78
N LEU A 4 19.13 -8.55 0.28
CA LEU A 4 18.43 -9.09 1.46
C LEU A 4 17.01 -9.55 1.11
N LEU A 5 16.30 -8.81 0.25
CA LEU A 5 14.96 -9.18 -0.20
C LEU A 5 15.00 -10.44 -1.09
N ARG A 6 15.99 -10.55 -1.98
CA ARG A 6 16.20 -11.73 -2.83
C ARG A 6 16.57 -12.99 -2.03
N ASP A 7 17.55 -12.86 -1.15
CA ASP A 7 18.14 -14.02 -0.45
C ASP A 7 17.33 -14.41 0.80
N GLY A 8 16.40 -13.56 1.21
CA GLY A 8 15.55 -13.73 2.38
C GLY A 8 14.30 -14.60 2.15
N ALA A 9 13.44 -14.57 3.17
CA ALA A 9 12.06 -15.01 3.07
C ALA A 9 11.21 -13.92 2.40
N PRO A 10 10.01 -14.26 1.88
CA PRO A 10 9.06 -13.27 1.39
C PRO A 10 8.86 -12.15 2.41
N HIS A 11 8.88 -10.89 1.96
CA HIS A 11 8.70 -9.73 2.82
C HIS A 11 7.27 -9.21 2.72
N LYS A 12 6.85 -8.49 3.76
CA LYS A 12 5.50 -7.92 3.84
C LYS A 12 5.55 -6.42 3.62
N VAL A 13 4.63 -5.94 2.79
CA VAL A 13 4.38 -4.52 2.56
C VAL A 13 3.07 -4.16 3.23
N TYR A 14 3.12 -3.14 4.08
CA TYR A 14 1.96 -2.60 4.79
C TYR A 14 1.69 -1.19 4.31
N THR A 15 0.45 -0.93 3.88
CA THR A 15 -0.03 0.43 3.64
C THR A 15 -1.24 0.70 4.53
N ALA A 16 -1.15 1.78 5.30
CA ALA A 16 -2.27 2.29 6.08
C ALA A 16 -2.93 3.45 5.31
N VAL A 17 -4.25 3.49 5.31
CA VAL A 17 -5.06 4.57 4.76
C VAL A 17 -5.99 5.12 5.83
N VAL A 18 -6.20 6.42 5.80
CA VAL A 18 -7.12 7.15 6.67
C VAL A 18 -7.99 8.03 5.79
N ALA A 19 -9.31 7.93 5.95
CA ALA A 19 -10.23 8.93 5.39
C ALA A 19 -10.92 9.70 6.51
N MET A 20 -11.17 10.97 6.23
CA MET A 20 -11.88 11.88 7.11
C MET A 20 -12.87 12.69 6.27
N ALA A 21 -14.10 12.85 6.75
CA ALA A 21 -15.08 13.75 6.17
C ALA A 21 -15.70 14.61 7.26
N PRO A 22 -16.02 15.88 6.98
CA PRO A 22 -16.74 16.72 7.92
C PRO A 22 -18.13 16.12 8.16
N LEU A 23 -18.63 16.22 9.40
CA LEU A 23 -20.02 15.92 9.72
C LEU A 23 -20.86 17.18 9.53
N GLU A 24 -22.15 17.04 9.21
CA GLU A 24 -23.06 18.19 9.14
C GLU A 24 -23.20 18.90 10.49
N ASP A 25 -23.26 18.12 11.57
CA ASP A 25 -23.20 18.66 12.92
C ASP A 25 -21.75 19.02 13.28
N MET A 26 -21.48 20.33 13.31
CA MET A 26 -20.18 20.90 13.65
C MET A 26 -19.81 20.77 15.14
N GLN A 27 -20.57 19.98 15.92
CA GLN A 27 -20.19 19.59 17.27
C GLN A 27 -18.88 18.78 17.25
N HIS A 28 -18.00 19.11 18.20
CA HIS A 28 -16.69 18.47 18.30
C HIS A 28 -16.82 16.93 18.36
N PRO A 29 -16.13 16.15 17.50
CA PRO A 29 -14.98 16.54 16.68
C PRO A 29 -15.30 17.13 15.29
N GLY A 30 -16.55 17.12 14.84
CA GLY A 30 -16.99 17.71 13.57
C GLY A 30 -16.53 16.94 12.32
N TYR A 31 -16.06 15.70 12.47
CA TYR A 31 -15.67 14.84 11.37
C TYR A 31 -15.84 13.35 11.71
N ALA A 32 -16.16 12.54 10.71
CA ALA A 32 -15.98 11.09 10.73
C ALA A 32 -14.52 10.75 10.38
N ILE A 33 -14.01 9.65 10.96
CA ILE A 33 -12.68 9.11 10.65
C ILE A 33 -12.74 7.60 10.55
N GLU A 34 -12.23 7.05 9.46
CA GLU A 34 -12.06 5.61 9.29
C GLU A 34 -10.64 5.31 8.83
N THR A 35 -10.18 4.12 9.18
CA THR A 35 -8.83 3.67 8.87
C THR A 35 -8.86 2.24 8.34
N ALA A 36 -7.90 1.91 7.49
CA ALA A 36 -7.63 0.54 7.09
C ALA A 36 -6.13 0.31 6.94
N VAL A 37 -5.70 -0.93 7.14
CA VAL A 37 -4.34 -1.37 6.87
C VAL A 37 -4.42 -2.59 5.98
N GLU A 38 -3.70 -2.57 4.88
CA GLU A 38 -3.56 -3.72 3.98
C GLU A 38 -2.16 -4.30 4.07
N GLU A 39 -2.09 -5.62 4.01
CA GLU A 39 -0.86 -6.40 4.02
C GLU A 39 -0.72 -7.10 2.67
N THR A 40 0.50 -7.10 2.13
CA THR A 40 0.80 -7.89 0.93
C THR A 40 2.17 -8.51 1.05
N GLU A 41 2.24 -9.81 0.84
CA GLU A 41 3.51 -10.54 0.81
C GLU A 41 4.09 -10.51 -0.61
N VAL A 42 5.38 -10.24 -0.70
CA VAL A 42 6.12 -10.17 -1.96
C VAL A 42 7.33 -11.10 -1.88
N THR A 43 7.47 -11.94 -2.90
CA THR A 43 8.59 -12.89 -3.04
C THR A 43 9.49 -12.43 -4.17
N PHE A 44 10.76 -12.19 -3.86
CA PHE A 44 11.76 -11.87 -4.88
C PHE A 44 12.26 -13.13 -5.59
N ASP A 45 12.61 -13.00 -6.87
CA ASP A 45 13.18 -14.11 -7.64
C ASP A 45 14.65 -14.35 -7.27
N ARG A 46 14.92 -15.54 -6.70
CA ARG A 46 16.25 -15.97 -6.30
C ARG A 46 17.23 -16.13 -7.46
N MET A 47 16.74 -16.21 -8.70
CA MET A 47 17.57 -16.30 -9.89
C MET A 47 18.11 -14.94 -10.35
N VAL A 48 17.63 -13.83 -9.78
CA VAL A 48 18.12 -12.48 -10.08
C VAL A 48 19.58 -12.33 -9.66
N THR A 49 20.45 -12.00 -10.61
CA THR A 49 21.88 -11.86 -10.36
C THR A 49 22.24 -10.55 -9.67
N ASP A 50 23.39 -10.52 -9.00
CA ASP A 50 23.91 -9.28 -8.40
C ASP A 50 24.17 -8.19 -9.45
N ASP A 51 24.58 -8.56 -10.66
CA ASP A 51 24.76 -7.62 -11.77
C ASP A 51 23.46 -6.95 -12.18
N LEU A 52 22.35 -7.71 -12.23
CA LEU A 52 21.02 -7.15 -12.52
C LEU A 52 20.55 -6.22 -11.40
N LEU A 53 20.76 -6.60 -10.14
CA LEU A 53 20.46 -5.74 -8.99
C LEU A 53 21.25 -4.43 -9.05
N LYS A 54 22.52 -4.49 -9.41
CA LYS A 54 23.36 -3.30 -9.54
C LYS A 54 22.88 -2.39 -10.68
N ALA A 55 22.58 -2.96 -11.84
CA ALA A 55 22.04 -2.21 -12.97
C ALA A 55 20.70 -1.52 -12.60
N TYR A 56 19.83 -2.21 -11.87
CA TYR A 56 18.59 -1.64 -11.37
C TYR A 56 18.82 -0.44 -10.43
N VAL A 57 19.76 -0.56 -9.50
CA VAL A 57 20.11 0.54 -8.58
C VAL A 57 20.69 1.74 -9.33
N GLU A 58 21.50 1.51 -10.35
CA GLU A 58 22.08 2.57 -11.20
C GLU A 58 21.00 3.36 -11.95
N MET A 59 19.94 2.69 -12.43
CA MET A 59 18.78 3.35 -13.04
C MET A 59 18.03 4.26 -12.07
N GLY A 60 18.06 3.95 -10.77
CA GLY A 60 17.53 4.80 -9.72
C GLY A 60 16.01 4.77 -9.55
N GLU A 61 15.29 3.87 -10.24
CA GLU A 61 13.83 3.73 -10.16
C GLU A 61 13.32 3.48 -8.73
N GLY A 62 14.11 2.75 -7.93
CA GLY A 62 13.76 2.43 -6.54
C GLY A 62 14.17 3.47 -5.49
N ARG A 63 14.76 4.62 -5.86
CA ARG A 63 15.37 5.57 -4.89
C ARG A 63 14.38 6.19 -3.90
N ASP A 64 13.15 6.42 -4.33
CA ASP A 64 12.08 7.01 -3.53
C ASP A 64 11.06 5.96 -3.03
N LYS A 65 11.40 4.66 -3.14
CA LYS A 65 10.50 3.55 -2.82
C LYS A 65 10.94 2.81 -1.58
N ALA A 66 9.98 2.45 -0.73
CA ALA A 66 10.25 1.56 0.40
C ALA A 66 10.81 0.22 -0.11
N GLY A 67 11.85 -0.30 0.54
CA GLY A 67 12.55 -1.51 0.08
C GLY A 67 13.47 -1.31 -1.12
N GLY A 68 13.47 -0.14 -1.75
CA GLY A 68 14.39 0.21 -2.83
C GLY A 68 14.02 -0.38 -4.20
N TYR A 69 12.76 -0.77 -4.42
CA TYR A 69 12.25 -1.25 -5.71
C TYR A 69 10.85 -0.70 -5.99
N ALA A 70 10.50 -0.55 -7.27
CA ALA A 70 9.16 -0.17 -7.71
C ALA A 70 8.47 -1.39 -8.33
N LEU A 71 7.35 -1.84 -7.76
CA LEU A 71 6.57 -2.92 -8.36
C LEU A 71 6.00 -2.49 -9.74
N GLN A 72 5.53 -1.24 -9.84
CA GLN A 72 5.10 -0.66 -11.10
C GLN A 72 6.30 -0.08 -11.84
N GLY A 73 6.85 -0.84 -12.78
CA GLY A 73 8.02 -0.45 -13.57
C GLY A 73 8.98 -1.60 -13.82
N THR A 74 10.25 -1.26 -13.99
CA THR A 74 11.34 -2.22 -14.23
C THR A 74 11.56 -3.12 -13.03
N GLY A 75 11.28 -2.66 -11.81
CA GLY A 75 11.43 -3.45 -10.58
C GLY A 75 10.53 -4.68 -10.52
N SER A 76 9.49 -4.78 -11.35
CA SER A 76 8.66 -5.98 -11.50
C SER A 76 9.46 -7.21 -11.92
N ILE A 77 10.56 -7.04 -12.66
CA ILE A 77 11.43 -8.15 -13.09
C ILE A 77 12.17 -8.80 -11.91
N LEU A 78 12.24 -8.12 -10.76
CA LEU A 78 12.91 -8.62 -9.56
C LEU A 78 11.99 -9.52 -8.70
N VAL A 79 10.69 -9.51 -8.99
CA VAL A 79 9.64 -10.15 -8.17
C VAL A 79 9.18 -11.45 -8.82
N GLN A 80 9.23 -12.55 -8.07
CA GLN A 80 8.73 -13.85 -8.47
C GLN A 80 7.20 -13.97 -8.30
N GLY A 81 6.66 -13.40 -7.23
CA GLY A 81 5.25 -13.55 -6.89
C GLY A 81 4.78 -12.59 -5.80
N ILE A 82 3.47 -12.40 -5.76
CA ILE A 82 2.78 -11.52 -4.82
C ILE A 82 1.56 -12.26 -4.28
N SER A 83 1.36 -12.19 -2.97
CA SER A 83 0.17 -12.70 -2.28
C SER A 83 -0.51 -11.56 -1.54
N GLY A 84 -1.61 -11.07 -2.11
CA GLY A 84 -2.36 -9.91 -1.65
C GLY A 84 -2.58 -8.86 -2.75
N PRO A 85 -3.18 -7.70 -2.41
CA PRO A 85 -3.47 -6.64 -3.36
C PRO A 85 -2.18 -5.97 -3.90
N ALA A 86 -1.95 -6.01 -5.21
CA ALA A 86 -0.74 -5.42 -5.81
C ALA A 86 -0.68 -3.88 -5.67
N ASP A 87 -1.83 -3.23 -5.68
CA ASP A 87 -2.03 -1.80 -5.45
C ASP A 87 -1.60 -1.36 -4.05
N ASN A 88 -1.68 -2.25 -3.05
CA ASN A 88 -1.09 -2.03 -1.73
C ASN A 88 0.45 -1.87 -1.81
N VAL A 89 1.12 -2.66 -2.66
CA VAL A 89 2.58 -2.57 -2.86
C VAL A 89 2.97 -1.33 -3.68
N VAL A 90 2.10 -0.90 -4.60
CA VAL A 90 2.28 0.36 -5.33
C VAL A 90 2.17 1.56 -4.38
N GLY A 91 1.33 1.46 -3.34
CA GLY A 91 1.26 2.41 -2.23
C GLY A 91 -0.13 2.95 -1.92
N LEU A 92 -1.19 2.44 -2.56
CA LEU A 92 -2.56 2.77 -2.19
C LEU A 92 -3.48 1.55 -2.41
N PRO A 93 -3.94 0.88 -1.35
CA PRO A 93 -4.87 -0.23 -1.49
C PRO A 93 -6.27 0.28 -1.85
N LEU A 94 -6.60 0.31 -3.13
CA LEU A 94 -7.79 0.93 -3.71
C LEU A 94 -9.08 0.35 -3.15
N ARG A 95 -9.16 -0.98 -2.99
CA ARG A 95 -10.35 -1.63 -2.43
C ARG A 95 -10.59 -1.27 -0.97
N ALA A 96 -9.54 -1.26 -0.15
CA ALA A 96 -9.63 -0.86 1.25
C ALA A 96 -9.94 0.64 1.37
N THR A 97 -9.32 1.45 0.52
CA THR A 97 -9.56 2.90 0.44
C THR A 97 -11.02 3.19 0.11
N LEU A 98 -11.59 2.52 -0.90
CA LEU A 98 -13.01 2.71 -1.26
C LEU A 98 -13.93 2.38 -0.08
N LYS A 99 -13.72 1.26 0.62
CA LYS A 99 -14.53 0.88 1.79
C LYS A 99 -14.44 1.91 2.92
N VAL A 100 -13.25 2.46 3.14
CA VAL A 100 -13.01 3.49 4.16
C VAL A 100 -13.70 4.80 3.78
N LEU A 101 -13.69 5.16 2.48
CA LEU A 101 -14.43 6.32 1.97
C LEU A 101 -15.94 6.14 2.08
N GLU A 102 -16.48 4.98 1.68
CA GLU A 102 -17.91 4.68 1.77
C GLU A 102 -18.42 4.85 3.21
N LYS A 103 -17.72 4.28 4.19
CA LYS A 103 -18.10 4.39 5.60
C LYS A 103 -18.09 5.83 6.13
N VAL A 104 -17.06 6.60 5.77
CA VAL A 104 -16.91 7.98 6.23
C VAL A 104 -17.99 8.89 5.63
N LEU A 105 -18.42 8.61 4.40
CA LEU A 105 -19.47 9.37 3.72
C LEU A 105 -20.89 8.91 4.11
N SER A 106 -21.08 7.63 4.46
CA SER A 106 -22.35 7.11 4.96
C SER A 106 -22.56 7.37 6.47
N SER A 107 -21.57 7.95 7.16
CA SER A 107 -21.68 8.30 8.57
C SER A 107 -22.74 9.37 8.81
N ASP A 108 -23.02 10.22 7.80
CA ASP A 108 -24.09 11.21 7.85
C ASP A 108 -25.49 10.55 7.76
N GLU A 109 -25.66 9.49 6.96
CA GLU A 109 -26.96 8.81 6.77
C GLU A 109 -27.41 8.02 8.03
N LEU A 110 -26.47 7.49 8.82
CA LEU A 110 -26.79 6.75 10.05
C LEU A 110 -27.14 7.66 11.23
N ALA A 111 -26.70 8.92 11.20
CA ALA A 111 -27.07 9.90 12.23
C ALA A 111 -28.51 10.40 12.07
N GLU A 112 -29.05 10.41 10.84
CA GLU A 112 -30.42 10.83 10.55
C GLU A 112 -31.50 9.76 10.85
N GLU A 113 -31.13 8.47 10.92
CA GLU A 113 -32.08 7.38 11.21
C GLU A 113 -32.31 7.14 12.72
N GLU A 114 -31.49 7.72 13.61
CA GLU A 114 -31.60 7.56 15.07
C GLU A 114 -32.39 8.68 15.79
N ASP A 115 -32.89 9.69 15.07
CA ASP A 115 -33.69 10.84 15.60
C ASP A 115 -35.21 10.75 15.35
#